data_AF-M1MU66-F1
#
_entry.id   AF-M1MU66-F1
#
_cell.length_a   1.000
_cell.length_b   1.000
_cell.length_c   1.000
_cell.angle_alpha   90.00
_cell.angle_beta   90.00
_cell.angle_gamma   90.00
#
_symmetry.space_group_name_H-M   'P 1'
#
loop_
_entity.id
_entity.type
_entity.pdbx_description
1 polymer ?
#
loop_
_entity_poly.entity_id
_entity_poly.type
_entity_poly.pdbx_seq_one_letter_code
_entity_poly.pdbx_strand_id
1 'polypeptide(L)'
;MRNKQYEVDYSKDYQRVHDLVYEYKNGSMDAADKLLESFAKFLSNYAVLIKYGKYNLNYYSVRSFIKLFVEDPKDRKLLNSHFYNQYAGKNVVFSTINTIMNIFHESSSEDIKQDLKIIFFNMCQKYKDVRPSFHTYIDKNFHYYAYRYWEKTIRDPIGRGSSVSISTPIKSIKFVEDTNLTFADILEDVQSKVENDYTLNKITVYYDIKTSSIPVAYGEENSDTYNNTFLNTNWINGITCSTAFKILTPLERKIIKLWYIDNLTDKEIGDKFGICRGSINKRRNIAKTKIGEYLKYRKVE
;
A
#
# COMPACT_ATOMS: atom_id res chain seq x y z
N MET A 1 -42.21 23.85 -20.62
CA MET A 1 -41.23 24.83 -20.06
C MET A 1 -41.18 24.65 -18.55
N ARG A 2 -39.98 24.66 -17.95
CA ARG A 2 -39.56 24.19 -16.59
C ARG A 2 -39.25 22.69 -16.56
N ASN A 3 -38.10 22.18 -16.11
CA ASN A 3 -36.98 22.74 -15.35
C ASN A 3 -35.66 22.38 -16.03
N LYS A 4 -34.87 23.39 -16.43
CA LYS A 4 -33.51 23.26 -17.00
C LYS A 4 -32.53 24.04 -16.11
N GLN A 5 -32.61 23.80 -14.81
CA GLN A 5 -31.83 24.44 -13.77
C GLN A 5 -31.52 23.33 -12.77
N TYR A 6 -30.26 23.22 -12.32
CA TYR A 6 -29.64 22.09 -11.62
C TYR A 6 -28.90 21.04 -12.49
N GLU A 7 -28.18 21.47 -13.53
CA GLU A 7 -26.86 20.88 -13.76
C GLU A 7 -25.86 21.70 -12.94
N VAL A 8 -25.63 21.28 -11.69
CA VAL A 8 -24.45 21.76 -10.94
C VAL A 8 -23.25 21.27 -11.74
N ASP A 9 -22.38 22.19 -12.17
CA ASP A 9 -21.24 21.92 -13.04
C ASP A 9 -20.14 21.18 -12.26
N TYR A 10 -20.39 19.90 -11.95
CA TYR A 10 -19.48 19.02 -11.21
C TYR A 10 -18.07 18.99 -11.84
N SER A 11 -17.95 19.24 -13.15
CA SER A 11 -16.68 19.29 -13.85
C SER A 11 -15.76 20.41 -13.35
N LYS A 12 -16.33 21.58 -12.99
CA LYS A 12 -15.55 22.69 -12.44
C LYS A 12 -15.05 22.41 -11.02
N ASP A 13 -15.84 21.71 -10.21
CA ASP A 13 -15.45 21.34 -8.85
C ASP A 13 -14.30 20.33 -8.85
N TYR A 14 -14.33 19.35 -9.77
CA TYR A 14 -13.23 18.40 -9.95
C TYR A 14 -11.94 19.07 -10.41
N GLN A 15 -12.04 20.01 -11.36
CA GLN A 15 -10.88 20.77 -11.82
C GLN A 15 -10.32 21.66 -10.71
N ARG A 16 -11.18 22.33 -9.93
CA ARG A 16 -10.72 23.18 -8.83
C ARG A 16 -9.96 22.39 -7.77
N VAL A 17 -10.45 21.20 -7.40
CA VAL A 17 -9.73 20.31 -6.47
C VAL A 17 -8.40 19.85 -7.06
N HIS A 18 -8.35 19.58 -8.36
CA HIS A 18 -7.10 19.25 -9.04
C HIS A 18 -6.08 20.37 -8.92
N ASP A 19 -6.48 21.61 -9.24
CA ASP A 19 -5.61 22.79 -9.18
C ASP A 19 -5.09 23.03 -7.74
N LEU A 20 -5.98 22.90 -6.75
CA LEU A 20 -5.62 23.01 -5.32
C LEU A 20 -4.54 21.98 -4.92
N VAL A 21 -4.56 20.76 -5.47
CA VAL A 21 -3.51 19.76 -5.19
C VAL A 21 -2.15 20.22 -5.71
N TYR A 22 -2.08 20.90 -6.86
CA TYR A 22 -0.80 21.43 -7.36
C TYR A 22 -0.34 22.67 -6.62
N GLU A 23 -1.26 23.58 -6.30
CA GLU A 23 -0.97 24.72 -5.45
C GLU A 23 -0.38 24.25 -4.10
N TYR A 24 -0.99 23.23 -3.49
CA TYR A 24 -0.49 22.61 -2.25
C TYR A 24 0.90 21.98 -2.43
N LYS A 25 1.13 21.23 -3.51
CA LYS A 25 2.46 20.66 -3.82
C LYS A 25 3.54 21.71 -4.00
N ASN A 26 3.16 22.88 -4.51
CA ASN A 26 4.05 24.04 -4.65
C ASN A 26 4.21 24.83 -3.35
N GLY A 27 3.63 24.37 -2.24
CA GLY A 27 3.82 24.94 -0.90
C GLY A 27 2.69 25.87 -0.43
N SER A 28 1.56 25.97 -1.14
CA SER A 28 0.43 26.81 -0.71
C SER A 28 -0.31 26.17 0.48
N MET A 29 -0.27 26.84 1.64
CA MET A 29 -1.01 26.44 2.84
C MET A 29 -2.51 26.72 2.74
N ASP A 30 -2.90 27.82 2.08
CA ASP A 30 -4.30 28.13 1.80
C ASP A 30 -4.95 27.05 0.91
N ALA A 31 -4.20 26.49 -0.03
CA ALA A 31 -4.67 25.35 -0.82
C ALA A 31 -4.84 24.08 0.04
N ALA A 32 -3.99 23.88 1.06
CA ALA A 32 -4.10 22.78 1.99
C ALA A 32 -5.41 22.84 2.80
N ASP A 33 -5.75 24.03 3.31
CA ASP A 33 -6.97 24.25 4.08
C ASP A 33 -8.23 24.02 3.22
N LYS A 34 -8.25 24.58 2.00
CA LYS A 34 -9.35 24.37 1.05
C LYS A 34 -9.53 22.91 0.65
N LEU A 35 -8.44 22.15 0.53
CA LEU A 35 -8.51 20.70 0.30
C LEU A 35 -9.12 19.98 1.50
N LEU A 36 -8.71 20.33 2.73
CA LEU A 36 -9.30 19.72 3.93
C LEU A 36 -10.79 20.01 4.06
N GLU A 37 -11.22 21.24 3.76
CA GLU A 37 -12.64 21.60 3.73
C GLU A 37 -13.41 20.75 2.71
N SER A 38 -12.85 20.61 1.51
CA SER A 38 -13.45 19.81 0.42
C SER A 38 -13.62 18.33 0.79
N PHE A 39 -12.70 17.77 1.58
CA PHE A 39 -12.71 16.37 2.00
C PHE A 39 -13.15 16.15 3.46
N ALA A 40 -13.61 17.19 4.16
CA ALA A 40 -13.92 17.13 5.60
C ALA A 40 -14.94 16.03 5.93
N LYS A 41 -16.00 15.92 5.12
CA LYS A 41 -17.04 14.88 5.27
C LYS A 41 -16.49 13.47 5.03
N PHE A 42 -15.58 13.33 4.07
CA PHE A 42 -14.95 12.05 3.76
C PHE A 42 -14.07 11.58 4.92
N LEU A 43 -13.21 12.47 5.45
CA LEU A 43 -12.33 12.16 6.58
C LEU A 43 -13.11 11.94 7.88
N SER A 44 -14.19 12.70 8.10
CA SER A 44 -15.02 12.52 9.30
C SER A 44 -15.70 11.16 9.35
N ASN A 45 -16.08 10.58 8.21
CA ASN A 45 -16.61 9.21 8.16
C ASN A 45 -15.60 8.18 8.70
N TYR A 46 -14.31 8.36 8.42
CA TYR A 46 -13.25 7.50 8.97
C TYR A 46 -13.08 7.72 10.47
N ALA A 47 -12.99 8.97 10.92
CA ALA A 47 -12.83 9.28 12.33
C ALA A 47 -13.99 8.73 13.16
N VAL A 48 -15.23 8.86 12.66
CA VAL A 48 -16.44 8.38 13.31
C VAL A 48 -16.52 6.85 13.34
N LEU A 49 -16.12 6.18 12.25
CA LEU A 49 -15.97 4.71 12.22
C LEU A 49 -14.99 4.25 13.29
N ILE A 50 -13.80 4.85 13.33
CA ILE A 50 -12.70 4.38 14.18
C ILE A 50 -13.01 4.63 15.64
N LYS A 51 -13.49 5.82 16.00
CA LYS A 51 -13.67 6.19 17.40
C LYS A 51 -14.99 5.67 18.00
N TYR A 52 -16.05 5.65 17.21
CA TYR A 52 -17.41 5.38 17.70
C TYR A 52 -18.04 4.13 17.08
N GLY A 53 -17.36 3.45 16.16
CA GLY A 53 -17.90 2.28 15.48
C GLY A 53 -19.11 2.58 14.59
N LYS A 54 -19.33 3.85 14.22
CA LYS A 54 -20.45 4.27 13.37
C LYS A 54 -20.00 4.37 11.91
N TYR A 55 -20.73 3.73 11.01
CA TYR A 55 -20.28 3.57 9.62
C TYR A 55 -21.44 3.50 8.65
N ASN A 56 -21.12 3.70 7.37
CA ASN A 56 -22.04 3.48 6.26
C ASN A 56 -21.34 2.65 5.19
N LEU A 57 -21.83 1.41 5.01
CA LEU A 57 -21.28 0.45 4.05
C LEU A 57 -21.58 0.78 2.59
N ASN A 58 -22.44 1.77 2.31
CA ASN A 58 -22.65 2.25 0.95
C ASN A 58 -21.38 2.93 0.40
N TYR A 59 -20.53 3.47 1.27
CA TYR A 59 -19.25 4.04 0.87
C TYR A 59 -18.22 2.94 0.60
N TYR A 60 -17.78 2.87 -0.65
CA TYR A 60 -16.78 1.89 -1.11
C TYR A 60 -15.50 1.93 -0.26
N SER A 61 -14.95 3.13 -0.01
CA SER A 61 -13.69 3.25 0.73
C SER A 61 -13.81 2.78 2.18
N VAL A 62 -14.93 3.05 2.85
CA VAL A 62 -15.20 2.58 4.24
C VAL A 62 -15.32 1.05 4.30
N ARG A 63 -16.09 0.47 3.39
CA ARG A 63 -16.26 -0.99 3.31
C ARG A 63 -14.92 -1.69 3.02
N SER A 64 -14.13 -1.11 2.11
CA SER A 64 -12.81 -1.63 1.76
C SER A 64 -11.82 -1.49 2.91
N PHE A 65 -11.91 -0.44 3.72
CA PHE A 65 -11.12 -0.28 4.94
C PHE A 65 -11.42 -1.38 5.95
N ILE A 66 -12.70 -1.65 6.26
CA ILE A 66 -13.10 -2.73 7.17
C ILE A 66 -12.57 -4.07 6.69
N LYS A 67 -12.67 -4.35 5.38
CA LYS A 67 -12.19 -5.59 4.76
C LYS A 67 -10.70 -5.87 5.02
N LEU A 68 -9.87 -4.83 5.19
CA LEU A 68 -8.43 -4.97 5.46
C LEU A 68 -8.13 -5.53 6.86
N PHE A 69 -9.08 -5.43 7.80
CA PHE A 69 -8.94 -5.97 9.16
C PHE A 69 -9.52 -7.39 9.31
N VAL A 70 -10.10 -7.95 8.25
CA VAL A 70 -10.65 -9.31 8.28
C VAL A 70 -9.54 -10.30 7.94
N GLU A 71 -9.29 -11.26 8.81
CA GLU A 71 -8.23 -12.26 8.62
C GLU A 71 -8.63 -13.37 7.63
N ASP A 72 -9.85 -13.92 7.78
CA ASP A 72 -10.35 -15.02 6.96
C ASP A 72 -10.76 -14.54 5.56
N PRO A 73 -10.18 -15.10 4.47
CA PRO A 73 -10.62 -14.83 3.10
C PRO A 73 -12.11 -15.11 2.84
N LYS A 74 -12.72 -16.10 3.51
CA LYS A 74 -14.16 -16.41 3.35
C LYS A 74 -15.02 -15.26 3.84
N ASP A 75 -14.70 -14.74 5.01
CA ASP A 75 -15.41 -13.60 5.62
C ASP A 75 -15.20 -12.31 4.80
N ARG A 76 -14.02 -12.13 4.19
CA ARG A 76 -13.77 -11.02 3.26
C ARG A 76 -14.69 -11.03 2.04
N LYS A 77 -15.09 -12.21 1.55
CA LYS A 77 -15.99 -12.31 0.39
C LYS A 77 -17.41 -11.85 0.74
N LEU A 78 -17.85 -12.05 1.98
CA LEU A 78 -19.15 -11.57 2.47
C LEU A 78 -19.28 -10.03 2.42
N LEU A 79 -18.14 -9.32 2.37
CA LEU A 79 -18.05 -7.86 2.28
C LEU A 79 -18.04 -7.32 0.83
N ASN A 80 -18.05 -8.17 -0.21
CA ASN A 80 -18.08 -7.75 -1.61
C ASN A 80 -19.53 -7.30 -2.01
N SER A 81 -19.76 -6.00 -1.86
CA SER A 81 -20.80 -5.10 -2.38
C SER A 81 -22.31 -5.42 -2.26
N HIS A 82 -22.79 -6.65 -2.10
CA HIS A 82 -24.24 -6.92 -1.92
C HIS A 82 -24.59 -8.00 -0.87
N PHE A 83 -23.62 -8.84 -0.49
CA PHE A 83 -23.86 -9.97 0.40
C PHE A 83 -23.79 -9.63 1.90
N TYR A 84 -23.35 -8.42 2.27
CA TYR A 84 -23.29 -8.00 3.68
C TYR A 84 -24.66 -7.84 4.34
N ASN A 85 -25.74 -7.76 3.55
CA ASN A 85 -27.11 -7.73 4.08
C ASN A 85 -27.53 -9.07 4.70
N GLN A 86 -26.81 -10.15 4.40
CA GLN A 86 -26.97 -11.43 5.09
C GLN A 86 -26.47 -11.31 6.53
N TYR A 87 -27.15 -12.01 7.44
CA TYR A 87 -26.84 -11.99 8.87
C TYR A 87 -25.36 -12.28 9.17
N ALA A 88 -24.76 -13.25 8.46
CA ALA A 88 -23.34 -13.59 8.59
C ALA A 88 -22.41 -12.40 8.26
N GLY A 89 -22.68 -11.66 7.19
CA GLY A 89 -21.88 -10.48 6.83
C GLY A 89 -21.95 -9.36 7.87
N LYS A 90 -23.12 -9.16 8.49
CA LYS A 90 -23.28 -8.18 9.58
C LYS A 90 -22.45 -8.53 10.81
N ASN A 91 -22.38 -9.81 11.18
CA ASN A 91 -21.59 -10.27 12.32
C ASN A 91 -20.08 -10.10 12.08
N VAL A 92 -19.61 -10.40 10.87
CA VAL A 92 -18.22 -10.14 10.46
C VAL A 92 -17.90 -8.65 10.54
N VAL A 93 -18.75 -7.78 10.00
CA VAL A 93 -18.56 -6.33 10.09
C VAL A 93 -18.51 -5.87 11.54
N PHE A 94 -19.48 -6.29 12.37
CA PHE A 94 -19.57 -5.87 13.77
C PHE A 94 -18.34 -6.29 14.59
N SER A 95 -17.93 -7.56 14.49
CA SER A 95 -16.72 -8.06 15.16
C SER A 95 -15.46 -7.32 14.70
N THR A 96 -15.31 -7.10 13.39
CA THR A 96 -14.17 -6.36 12.82
C THR A 96 -14.11 -4.92 13.32
N ILE A 97 -15.27 -4.26 13.44
CA ILE A 97 -15.34 -2.89 13.95
C ILE A 97 -14.96 -2.82 15.43
N ASN A 98 -15.40 -3.79 16.24
CA ASN A 98 -14.95 -3.85 17.64
C ASN A 98 -13.43 -4.02 17.72
N THR A 99 -12.84 -4.84 16.86
CA THR A 99 -11.38 -4.95 16.74
C THR A 99 -10.73 -3.61 16.41
N ILE A 100 -11.25 -2.88 15.40
CA ILE A 100 -10.74 -1.55 15.05
C ILE A 100 -10.87 -0.60 16.26
N MET A 101 -12.02 -0.53 16.90
CA MET A 101 -12.24 0.35 18.06
C MET A 101 -11.28 0.02 19.21
N ASN A 102 -11.03 -1.26 19.47
CA ASN A 102 -10.09 -1.71 20.49
C ASN A 102 -8.65 -1.33 20.15
N ILE A 103 -8.25 -1.42 18.88
CA ILE A 103 -6.93 -0.99 18.42
C ILE A 103 -6.72 0.51 18.70
N PHE A 104 -7.75 1.34 18.48
CA PHE A 104 -7.66 2.81 18.62
C PHE A 104 -8.27 3.34 19.91
N HIS A 105 -8.47 2.51 20.93
CA HIS A 105 -9.21 2.92 22.13
C HIS A 105 -8.49 4.05 22.90
N GLU A 106 -7.15 3.98 22.98
CA GLU A 106 -6.29 4.99 23.64
C GLU A 106 -6.12 6.25 22.80
N SER A 107 -6.24 6.16 21.47
CA SER A 107 -6.08 7.30 20.58
C SER A 107 -7.18 8.33 20.81
N SER A 108 -6.82 9.60 21.00
CA SER A 108 -7.83 10.65 21.13
C SER A 108 -8.53 10.90 19.78
N SER A 109 -9.72 11.50 19.84
CA SER A 109 -10.45 11.88 18.61
C SER A 109 -9.63 12.87 17.76
N GLU A 110 -8.84 13.72 18.41
CA GLU A 110 -7.99 14.69 17.71
C GLU A 110 -6.78 14.03 17.05
N ASP A 111 -6.15 13.06 17.71
CA ASP A 111 -5.03 12.30 17.13
C ASP A 111 -5.47 11.54 15.88
N ILE A 112 -6.64 10.87 15.94
CA ILE A 112 -7.19 10.15 14.78
C ILE A 112 -7.46 11.11 13.61
N LYS A 113 -8.02 12.30 13.89
CA LYS A 113 -8.24 13.31 12.84
C LYS A 113 -6.93 13.81 12.27
N GLN A 114 -5.92 14.05 13.11
CA GLN A 114 -4.62 14.53 12.68
C GLN A 114 -3.90 13.49 11.81
N ASP A 115 -3.93 12.22 12.21
CA ASP A 115 -3.43 11.11 11.41
C ASP A 115 -4.12 11.03 10.04
N LEU A 116 -5.45 11.14 10.01
CA LEU A 116 -6.22 11.14 8.76
C LEU A 116 -5.83 12.31 7.84
N LYS A 117 -5.56 13.51 8.39
CA LYS A 117 -5.04 14.65 7.63
C LYS A 117 -3.63 14.36 7.08
N ILE A 118 -2.74 13.79 7.89
CA ILE A 118 -1.39 13.39 7.47
C ILE A 118 -1.47 12.38 6.31
N ILE A 119 -2.32 11.36 6.45
CA ILE A 119 -2.57 10.36 5.40
C ILE A 119 -3.07 11.02 4.11
N PHE A 120 -4.05 11.91 4.24
CA PHE A 120 -4.64 12.65 3.11
C PHE A 120 -3.58 13.49 2.38
N PHE A 121 -2.80 14.29 3.10
CA PHE A 121 -1.76 15.12 2.51
C PHE A 121 -0.63 14.30 1.88
N ASN A 122 -0.28 13.16 2.46
CA ASN A 122 0.64 12.21 1.84
C ASN A 122 0.10 11.69 0.50
N MET A 123 -1.21 11.50 0.37
CA MET A 123 -1.84 11.15 -0.91
C MET A 123 -1.83 12.32 -1.89
N CYS A 124 -2.07 13.56 -1.44
CA CYS A 124 -1.93 14.77 -2.26
C CYS A 124 -0.54 14.84 -2.90
N GLN A 125 0.52 14.70 -2.09
CA GLN A 125 1.91 14.73 -2.56
C GLN A 125 2.21 13.64 -3.60
N LYS A 126 1.61 12.46 -3.44
CA LYS A 126 1.83 11.30 -4.33
C LYS A 126 1.00 11.30 -5.60
N TYR A 127 -0.10 12.04 -5.64
CA TYR A 127 -0.96 12.10 -6.80
C TYR A 127 -0.17 12.54 -8.04
N LYS A 128 -0.36 11.88 -9.18
CA LYS A 128 0.23 12.28 -10.46
C LYS A 128 -0.88 12.70 -11.40
N ASP A 129 -0.58 13.59 -12.34
CA ASP A 129 -1.54 14.05 -13.35
C ASP A 129 -1.85 12.98 -14.39
N VAL A 130 -2.39 11.86 -13.95
CA VAL A 130 -2.77 10.75 -14.80
C VAL A 130 -4.16 10.34 -14.36
N ARG A 131 -5.05 10.09 -15.32
CA ARG A 131 -6.38 9.55 -15.04
C ARG A 131 -6.24 8.38 -14.06
N PRO A 132 -7.05 8.33 -12.97
CA PRO A 132 -8.30 9.05 -12.74
C PRO A 132 -8.18 10.38 -11.96
N SER A 133 -9.29 11.12 -11.80
CA SER A 133 -9.33 12.37 -11.02
C SER A 133 -8.90 12.17 -9.56
N PHE A 134 -8.49 13.25 -8.89
CA PHE A 134 -8.02 13.17 -7.50
C PHE A 134 -9.07 12.58 -6.55
N HIS A 135 -10.35 12.92 -6.73
CA HIS A 135 -11.43 12.33 -5.93
C HIS A 135 -11.54 10.82 -6.11
N THR A 136 -11.48 10.34 -7.35
CA THR A 136 -11.51 8.90 -7.63
C THR A 136 -10.25 8.23 -7.08
N TYR A 137 -9.09 8.88 -7.19
CA TYR A 137 -7.85 8.40 -6.59
C TYR A 137 -7.98 8.24 -5.07
N ILE A 138 -8.52 9.24 -4.37
CA ILE A 138 -8.78 9.18 -2.92
C ILE A 138 -9.77 8.06 -2.59
N ASP A 139 -10.95 8.03 -3.21
CA ASP A 139 -11.97 7.02 -2.93
C ASP A 139 -11.46 5.58 -3.14
N LYS A 140 -10.63 5.37 -4.17
CA LYS A 140 -10.10 4.04 -4.49
C LYS A 140 -8.91 3.62 -3.63
N ASN A 141 -8.16 4.56 -3.05
CA ASN A 141 -6.87 4.22 -2.43
C ASN A 141 -6.78 4.56 -0.94
N PHE A 142 -7.59 5.48 -0.42
CA PHE A 142 -7.41 6.04 0.93
C PHE A 142 -7.41 4.96 2.02
N HIS A 143 -8.29 3.97 1.94
CA HIS A 143 -8.34 2.87 2.89
C HIS A 143 -7.03 2.07 3.00
N TYR A 144 -6.31 1.85 1.90
CA TYR A 144 -5.01 1.19 1.93
C TYR A 144 -3.94 2.05 2.59
N TYR A 145 -3.96 3.36 2.31
CA TYR A 145 -3.03 4.31 2.92
C TYR A 145 -3.25 4.42 4.43
N ALA A 146 -4.51 4.54 4.85
CA ALA A 146 -4.89 4.59 6.25
C ALA A 146 -4.50 3.31 7.00
N TYR A 147 -4.85 2.14 6.44
CA TYR A 147 -4.49 0.85 7.03
C TYR A 147 -2.97 0.71 7.20
N ARG A 148 -2.17 1.02 6.19
CA ARG A 148 -0.70 0.90 6.26
C ARG A 148 -0.06 1.90 7.20
N TYR A 149 -0.59 3.12 7.27
CA TYR A 149 -0.10 4.14 8.19
C TYR A 149 -0.23 3.63 9.63
N TRP A 150 -1.41 3.13 9.99
CA TRP A 150 -1.63 2.60 11.33
C TRP A 150 -1.04 1.22 11.56
N GLU A 151 -0.95 0.35 10.55
CA GLU A 151 -0.28 -0.95 10.68
C GLU A 151 1.18 -0.78 11.14
N LYS A 152 1.86 0.26 10.66
CA LYS A 152 3.21 0.62 11.13
C LYS A 152 3.21 1.03 12.60
N THR A 153 2.27 1.89 12.99
CA THR A 153 2.13 2.39 14.37
C THR A 153 1.71 1.27 15.35
N ILE A 154 0.83 0.36 14.93
CA ILE A 154 0.31 -0.76 15.73
C ILE A 154 1.36 -1.87 15.90
N ARG A 155 2.24 -2.06 14.90
CA ARG A 155 3.32 -3.06 14.97
C ARG A 155 4.49 -2.61 15.84
N ASP A 156 4.56 -1.34 16.22
CA ASP A 156 5.58 -0.85 17.14
C ASP A 156 5.35 -1.42 18.55
N PRO A 157 6.33 -2.09 19.18
CA PRO A 157 6.20 -2.62 20.53
C PRO A 157 5.80 -1.58 21.58
N ILE A 158 6.03 -0.28 21.35
CA ILE A 158 5.57 0.79 22.25
C ILE A 158 4.03 0.96 22.16
N GLY A 159 3.45 0.79 20.98
CA GLY A 159 1.99 0.80 20.75
C GLY A 159 1.25 -0.43 21.29
N ARG A 160 1.98 -1.48 21.68
CA ARG A 160 1.42 -2.65 22.39
C ARG A 160 1.32 -2.46 23.91
N GLY A 161 1.77 -1.32 24.44
CA GLY A 161 1.99 -1.10 25.87
C GLY A 161 0.80 -1.30 26.80
N SER A 162 -0.45 -1.39 26.29
CA SER A 162 -1.62 -1.40 27.17
C SER A 162 -2.73 -2.41 26.84
N SER A 163 -2.67 -3.21 25.77
CA SER A 163 -3.86 -3.96 25.32
C SER A 163 -3.66 -5.41 24.82
N VAL A 164 -2.55 -6.07 25.20
CA VAL A 164 -2.46 -7.53 25.04
C VAL A 164 -2.68 -8.23 26.38
N SER A 165 -3.92 -8.16 26.85
CA SER A 165 -4.54 -9.19 27.67
C SER A 165 -5.61 -9.89 26.83
N ILE A 166 -5.19 -10.70 25.86
CA ILE A 166 -6.06 -11.77 25.32
C ILE A 166 -5.46 -13.09 25.78
N SER A 167 -5.73 -13.40 27.04
CA SER A 167 -5.77 -14.77 27.53
C SER A 167 -7.14 -15.36 27.15
N THR A 168 -7.21 -16.12 26.06
CA THR A 168 -7.79 -17.48 26.02
C THR A 168 -7.87 -18.06 24.58
N PRO A 169 -7.78 -19.40 24.44
CA PRO A 169 -7.61 -20.11 23.17
C PRO A 169 -8.96 -20.42 22.50
N ILE A 170 -9.06 -20.25 21.18
CA ILE A 170 -10.22 -20.74 20.43
C ILE A 170 -10.05 -22.25 20.19
N LYS A 171 -10.61 -23.04 21.10
CA LYS A 171 -10.97 -24.45 20.87
C LYS A 171 -12.24 -24.53 20.00
N SER A 172 -12.18 -25.49 19.08
CA SER A 172 -13.26 -26.18 18.34
C SER A 172 -14.21 -25.32 17.47
N ILE A 173 -13.82 -25.13 16.22
CA ILE A 173 -14.77 -24.92 15.12
C ILE A 173 -15.42 -26.28 14.81
N LYS A 174 -16.74 -26.39 14.99
CA LYS A 174 -17.52 -27.45 14.35
C LYS A 174 -17.53 -27.16 12.86
N PHE A 175 -17.07 -28.12 12.05
CA PHE A 175 -17.24 -28.08 10.60
C PHE A 175 -18.75 -28.01 10.30
N VAL A 176 -19.20 -26.89 9.77
CA VAL A 176 -20.47 -26.81 9.04
C VAL A 176 -20.14 -27.05 7.58
N GLU A 177 -20.83 -28.04 7.03
CA GLU A 177 -20.64 -28.64 5.71
C GLU A 177 -20.61 -27.61 4.55
N ASP A 178 -19.62 -27.81 3.69
CA ASP A 178 -19.52 -27.49 2.26
C ASP A 178 -20.37 -26.34 1.71
N THR A 179 -19.79 -25.14 1.73
CA THR A 179 -19.99 -24.19 0.63
C THR A 179 -18.88 -24.42 -0.39
N ASN A 180 -19.25 -25.05 -1.52
CA ASN A 180 -18.37 -25.30 -2.66
C ASN A 180 -17.89 -23.98 -3.28
N LEU A 181 -16.80 -23.43 -2.75
CA LEU A 181 -16.01 -22.38 -3.38
C LEU A 181 -15.20 -23.02 -4.52
N THR A 182 -15.35 -22.51 -5.74
CA THR A 182 -14.58 -23.05 -6.86
C THR A 182 -13.12 -22.59 -6.77
N PHE A 183 -12.21 -23.43 -7.24
CA PHE A 183 -10.77 -23.13 -7.27
C PHE A 183 -10.46 -21.82 -8.05
N ALA A 184 -11.29 -21.49 -9.03
CA ALA A 184 -11.22 -20.24 -9.79
C ALA A 184 -11.44 -19.01 -8.90
N ASP A 185 -12.42 -19.06 -7.99
CA ASP A 185 -12.72 -17.97 -7.06
C ASP A 185 -11.61 -17.73 -6.01
N ILE A 186 -10.77 -18.73 -5.77
CA ILE A 186 -9.60 -18.63 -4.87
C ILE A 186 -8.41 -18.04 -5.65
N LEU A 187 -8.22 -18.47 -6.89
CA LEU A 187 -7.16 -17.97 -7.77
C LEU A 187 -7.31 -16.49 -8.11
N GLU A 188 -8.53 -16.02 -8.39
CA GLU A 188 -8.78 -14.64 -8.81
C GLU A 188 -8.54 -13.61 -7.67
N ASP A 189 -8.90 -13.96 -6.43
CA ASP A 189 -8.65 -13.12 -5.23
C ASP A 189 -7.16 -13.10 -4.86
N VAL A 190 -6.47 -14.25 -5.01
CA VAL A 190 -5.02 -14.34 -4.78
C VAL A 190 -4.25 -13.56 -5.85
N GLN A 191 -4.61 -13.66 -7.13
CA GLN A 191 -3.99 -12.90 -8.22
C GLN A 191 -4.22 -11.40 -8.06
N SER A 192 -5.46 -10.98 -7.76
CA SER A 192 -5.77 -9.57 -7.52
C SER A 192 -4.99 -9.00 -6.34
N LYS A 193 -4.80 -9.77 -5.27
CA LYS A 193 -3.98 -9.34 -4.13
C LYS A 193 -2.49 -9.25 -4.49
N VAL A 194 -1.97 -10.23 -5.23
CA VAL A 194 -0.56 -10.28 -5.66
C VAL A 194 -0.21 -9.16 -6.63
N GLU A 195 -1.06 -8.87 -7.62
CA GLU A 195 -0.82 -7.79 -8.61
C GLU A 195 -0.90 -6.41 -7.96
N ASN A 196 -1.84 -6.20 -7.04
CA ASN A 196 -1.95 -4.96 -6.29
C ASN A 196 -0.77 -4.77 -5.34
N ASP A 197 -0.37 -5.81 -4.60
CA ASP A 197 0.81 -5.75 -3.73
C ASP A 197 2.08 -5.49 -4.55
N TYR A 198 2.23 -6.09 -5.74
CA TYR A 198 3.35 -5.85 -6.64
C TYR A 198 3.41 -4.41 -7.15
N THR A 199 2.29 -3.89 -7.66
CA THR A 199 2.18 -2.52 -8.17
C THR A 199 2.46 -1.51 -7.07
N LEU A 200 1.93 -1.75 -5.88
CA LEU A 200 2.07 -0.85 -4.74
C LEU A 200 3.48 -0.89 -4.13
N ASN A 201 4.13 -2.05 -4.12
CA ASN A 201 5.53 -2.18 -3.69
C ASN A 201 6.50 -1.47 -4.65
N LYS A 202 6.22 -1.53 -5.97
CA LYS A 202 6.97 -0.76 -6.99
C LYS A 202 6.82 0.75 -6.79
N ILE A 203 5.64 1.21 -6.39
CA ILE A 203 5.37 2.61 -6.05
C ILE A 203 6.13 3.01 -4.78
N THR A 204 6.03 2.25 -3.70
CA THR A 204 6.72 2.54 -2.43
C THR A 204 8.24 2.64 -2.62
N VAL A 205 8.86 1.67 -3.29
CA VAL A 205 10.31 1.67 -3.58
C VAL A 205 10.72 2.89 -4.41
N TYR A 206 9.95 3.25 -5.44
CA TYR A 206 10.25 4.43 -6.26
C TYR A 206 10.28 5.73 -5.43
N TYR A 207 9.40 5.85 -4.43
CA TYR A 207 9.29 7.06 -3.62
C TYR A 207 10.26 7.08 -2.45
N ASP A 208 10.54 5.95 -1.79
CA ASP A 208 11.58 5.87 -0.77
C ASP A 208 12.95 6.30 -1.34
N ILE A 209 13.19 6.04 -2.63
CA ILE A 209 14.36 6.52 -3.38
C ILE A 209 14.32 8.04 -3.65
N LYS A 210 13.13 8.60 -3.86
CA LYS A 210 12.94 10.03 -4.21
C LYS A 210 12.90 10.94 -2.97
N THR A 211 12.43 10.43 -1.84
CA THR A 211 12.31 11.17 -0.56
C THR A 211 13.48 10.95 0.39
N SER A 212 14.39 10.02 0.09
CA SER A 212 15.62 9.88 0.89
C SER A 212 16.53 11.09 0.66
N SER A 213 16.55 12.00 1.64
CA SER A 213 17.51 13.09 1.78
C SER A 213 18.91 12.56 2.10
N ILE A 214 19.48 11.73 1.22
CA ILE A 214 20.88 11.34 1.30
C ILE A 214 21.64 12.37 0.46
N PRO A 215 22.60 13.11 1.05
CA PRO A 215 23.40 14.06 0.29
C PRO A 215 24.14 13.31 -0.82
N VAL A 216 23.82 13.64 -2.07
CA VAL A 216 24.60 13.18 -3.22
C VAL A 216 25.84 14.06 -3.25
N ALA A 217 26.93 13.56 -2.68
CA ALA A 217 28.24 14.14 -2.88
C ALA A 217 28.61 13.96 -4.35
N TYR A 218 28.62 15.06 -5.10
CA TYR A 218 29.26 15.11 -6.41
C TYR A 218 30.76 15.26 -6.16
N GLY A 219 31.47 14.13 -6.10
CA GLY A 219 32.92 14.10 -6.18
C GLY A 219 33.34 14.19 -7.64
N GLU A 220 34.08 15.23 -7.98
CA GLU A 220 34.79 15.38 -9.24
C GLU A 220 35.96 14.38 -9.36
N GLU A 221 36.23 14.02 -10.62
CA GLU A 221 37.46 13.49 -11.22
C GLU A 221 37.90 12.01 -11.07
N ASN A 222 38.12 11.43 -12.26
CA ASN A 222 39.07 10.38 -12.66
C ASN A 222 39.05 9.00 -11.95
N SER A 223 38.61 7.95 -12.66
CA SER A 223 39.44 6.75 -12.94
C SER A 223 38.66 5.59 -13.59
N ASP A 224 39.35 4.99 -14.56
CA ASP A 224 39.26 3.61 -15.07
C ASP A 224 37.92 3.05 -15.54
N THR A 225 37.89 2.74 -16.83
CA THR A 225 36.85 1.98 -17.55
C THR A 225 36.60 0.55 -17.03
N TYR A 226 37.37 0.11 -16.01
CA TYR A 226 37.23 -1.18 -15.32
C TYR A 226 36.92 -1.06 -13.83
N ASN A 227 36.70 0.15 -13.31
CA ASN A 227 36.29 0.33 -11.92
C ASN A 227 34.80 -0.03 -11.75
N ASN A 228 34.46 -0.69 -10.63
CA ASN A 228 33.14 -1.25 -10.27
C ASN A 228 31.98 -0.21 -10.18
N THR A 229 32.23 1.02 -10.62
CA THR A 229 31.33 2.17 -10.67
C THR A 229 30.19 2.03 -11.68
N PHE A 230 30.28 1.09 -12.63
CA PHE A 230 29.20 0.84 -13.61
C PHE A 230 27.93 0.29 -12.95
N LEU A 231 28.07 -0.51 -11.88
CA LEU A 231 26.96 -1.09 -11.13
C LEU A 231 26.48 -0.15 -10.00
N ASN A 232 26.30 1.12 -10.37
CA ASN A 232 25.82 2.17 -9.47
C ASN A 232 24.31 2.06 -9.22
N THR A 233 23.77 3.04 -8.49
CA THR A 233 22.34 3.11 -8.15
C THR A 233 21.44 3.11 -9.40
N ASN A 234 21.89 3.66 -10.53
CA ASN A 234 21.13 3.64 -11.78
C ASN A 234 21.02 2.21 -12.35
N TRP A 235 22.06 1.38 -12.19
CA TRP A 235 22.00 -0.03 -12.58
C TRP A 235 21.07 -0.83 -11.66
N ILE A 236 21.14 -0.57 -10.34
CA ILE A 236 20.24 -1.16 -9.33
C ILE A 236 18.79 -0.71 -9.52
N ASN A 237 18.55 0.45 -10.15
CA ASN A 237 17.20 0.91 -10.48
C ASN A 237 16.72 0.44 -11.86
N GLY A 238 17.64 0.10 -12.75
CA GLY A 238 17.36 -0.60 -14.01
C GLY A 238 17.41 0.33 -15.21
N ILE A 239 17.96 1.52 -14.99
CA ILE A 239 18.12 2.58 -15.96
C ILE A 239 19.27 2.23 -16.90
N THR A 240 20.41 1.81 -16.34
CA THR A 240 21.63 1.48 -17.09
C THR A 240 21.91 -0.02 -17.22
N CYS A 241 21.02 -0.89 -16.73
CA CYS A 241 21.23 -2.33 -16.84
C CYS A 241 20.81 -2.88 -18.22
N SER A 242 21.47 -3.95 -18.66
CA SER A 242 21.12 -4.63 -19.92
C SER A 242 19.73 -5.27 -19.85
N THR A 243 19.16 -5.59 -21.00
CA THR A 243 17.80 -6.16 -21.13
C THR A 243 17.63 -7.44 -20.31
N ALA A 244 18.68 -8.26 -20.21
CA ALA A 244 18.69 -9.49 -19.40
C ALA A 244 18.47 -9.24 -17.90
N PHE A 245 18.85 -8.06 -17.39
CA PHE A 245 18.68 -7.69 -15.99
C PHE A 245 17.48 -6.77 -15.75
N LYS A 246 16.88 -6.18 -16.79
CA LYS A 246 15.66 -5.35 -16.66
C LYS A 246 14.45 -6.12 -16.16
N ILE A 247 14.40 -7.43 -16.40
CA ILE A 247 13.36 -8.34 -15.90
C ILE A 247 13.38 -8.50 -14.38
N LEU A 248 14.49 -8.13 -13.73
CA LEU A 248 14.68 -8.24 -12.29
C LEU A 248 14.21 -6.97 -11.58
N THR A 249 13.64 -7.17 -10.40
CA THR A 249 13.32 -6.08 -9.48
C THR A 249 14.59 -5.40 -8.96
N PRO A 250 14.53 -4.15 -8.47
CA PRO A 250 15.68 -3.47 -7.89
C PRO A 250 16.35 -4.24 -6.75
N LEU A 251 15.55 -4.89 -5.90
CA LEU A 251 16.06 -5.71 -4.80
C LEU A 251 16.78 -6.97 -5.33
N GLU A 252 16.23 -7.66 -6.33
CA GLU A 252 16.90 -8.80 -6.96
C GLU A 252 18.23 -8.39 -7.61
N ARG A 253 18.28 -7.26 -8.31
CA ARG A 253 19.53 -6.70 -8.87
C ARG A 253 20.54 -6.34 -7.79
N LYS A 254 20.09 -5.75 -6.69
CA LYS A 254 20.95 -5.43 -5.54
C LYS A 254 21.51 -6.68 -4.88
N ILE A 255 20.71 -7.73 -4.70
CA ILE A 255 21.16 -9.03 -4.17
C ILE A 255 22.18 -9.69 -5.11
N ILE A 256 21.94 -9.66 -6.43
CA ILE A 256 22.88 -10.21 -7.43
C ILE A 256 24.21 -9.43 -7.41
N LYS A 257 24.17 -8.10 -7.35
CA LYS A 257 25.39 -7.28 -7.23
C LYS A 257 26.17 -7.65 -5.95
N LEU A 258 25.51 -7.64 -4.79
CA LEU A 258 26.16 -7.91 -3.51
C LEU A 258 26.78 -9.32 -3.44
N TRP A 259 26.14 -10.30 -4.07
CA TRP A 259 26.64 -11.68 -4.09
C TRP A 259 27.78 -11.88 -5.10
N TYR A 260 27.61 -11.44 -6.36
CA TYR A 260 28.55 -11.79 -7.45
C TYR A 260 29.69 -10.78 -7.61
N ILE A 261 29.53 -9.56 -7.11
CA ILE A 261 30.51 -8.48 -7.27
C ILE A 261 31.17 -8.19 -5.94
N ASP A 262 30.35 -8.02 -4.90
CA ASP A 262 30.84 -7.67 -3.56
C ASP A 262 31.19 -8.92 -2.72
N ASN A 263 31.03 -10.13 -3.29
CA ASN A 263 31.35 -11.44 -2.68
C ASN A 263 30.75 -11.68 -1.28
N LEU A 264 29.59 -11.08 -0.99
CA LEU A 264 28.91 -11.27 0.29
C LEU A 264 28.11 -12.56 0.33
N THR A 265 28.05 -13.18 1.51
CA THR A 265 27.21 -14.35 1.77
C THR A 265 25.74 -13.98 1.95
N ASP A 266 24.82 -14.95 1.82
CA ASP A 266 23.38 -14.73 1.99
C ASP A 266 23.04 -14.27 3.42
N LYS A 267 23.89 -14.65 4.39
CA LYS A 267 23.78 -14.23 5.77
C LYS A 267 24.14 -12.75 5.89
N GLU A 268 25.30 -12.34 5.41
CA GLU A 268 25.75 -10.94 5.46
C GLU A 268 24.82 -10.00 4.68
N ILE A 269 24.32 -10.45 3.53
CA ILE A 269 23.30 -9.72 2.77
C ILE A 269 22.00 -9.62 3.60
N GLY A 270 21.58 -10.72 4.23
CA GLY A 270 20.40 -10.73 5.11
C GLY A 270 20.54 -9.76 6.27
N ASP A 271 21.68 -9.78 6.96
CA ASP A 271 22.00 -8.90 8.07
C ASP A 271 21.99 -7.42 7.64
N LYS A 272 22.50 -7.10 6.43
CA LYS A 272 22.45 -5.74 5.86
C LYS A 272 21.03 -5.23 5.59
N PHE A 273 20.08 -6.12 5.30
CA PHE A 273 18.70 -5.73 4.95
C PHE A 273 17.68 -6.01 6.07
N GLY A 274 18.11 -6.60 7.20
CA GLY A 274 17.17 -7.09 8.22
C GLY A 274 16.26 -8.22 7.71
N ILE A 275 16.73 -9.02 6.75
CA ILE A 275 15.97 -10.10 6.10
C ILE A 275 16.63 -11.44 6.45
N CYS A 276 15.84 -12.46 6.76
CA CYS A 276 16.40 -13.79 7.06
C CYS A 276 17.17 -14.36 5.84
N ARG A 277 18.31 -15.02 6.11
CA ARG A 277 19.18 -15.67 5.10
C ARG A 277 18.41 -16.50 4.08
N GLY A 278 17.41 -17.27 4.52
CA GLY A 278 16.59 -18.13 3.65
C GLY A 278 15.82 -17.33 2.61
N SER A 279 15.32 -16.15 2.96
CA SER A 279 14.64 -15.24 2.04
C SER A 279 15.58 -14.63 1.01
N ILE A 280 16.82 -14.29 1.39
CA ILE A 280 17.85 -13.83 0.44
C ILE A 280 18.20 -14.94 -0.54
N ASN A 281 18.48 -16.15 -0.05
CA ASN A 281 18.77 -17.31 -0.90
C ASN A 281 17.62 -17.59 -1.90
N LYS A 282 16.37 -17.60 -1.42
CA LYS A 282 15.18 -17.80 -2.27
C LYS A 282 15.10 -16.72 -3.37
N ARG A 283 15.26 -15.45 -3.01
CA ARG A 283 15.19 -14.32 -3.96
C ARG A 283 16.34 -14.34 -4.98
N ARG A 284 17.56 -14.71 -4.55
CA ARG A 284 18.70 -14.89 -5.45
C ARG A 284 18.45 -16.00 -6.46
N ASN A 285 17.89 -17.13 -6.02
CA ASN A 285 17.59 -18.25 -6.91
C ASN A 285 16.48 -17.91 -7.90
N ILE A 286 15.45 -17.17 -7.49
CA ILE A 286 14.42 -16.63 -8.40
C ILE A 286 15.07 -15.72 -9.46
N ALA A 287 15.96 -14.81 -9.04
CA ALA A 287 16.66 -13.92 -9.97
C ALA A 287 17.52 -14.70 -10.97
N LYS A 288 18.22 -15.74 -10.52
CA LYS A 288 18.96 -16.67 -11.40
C LYS A 288 18.06 -17.36 -12.40
N THR A 289 16.92 -17.91 -11.97
CA THR A 289 15.97 -18.59 -12.85
C THR A 289 15.46 -17.65 -13.93
N LYS A 290 15.05 -16.42 -13.57
CA LYS A 290 14.57 -15.41 -14.53
C LYS A 290 15.63 -15.08 -15.59
N ILE A 291 16.87 -14.84 -15.18
CA ILE A 291 17.98 -14.57 -16.12
C ILE A 291 18.22 -15.80 -17.00
N GLY A 292 18.21 -17.00 -16.41
CA GLY A 292 18.42 -18.26 -17.13
C GLY A 292 17.35 -18.53 -18.18
N GLU A 293 16.08 -18.31 -17.85
CA GLU A 293 14.96 -18.41 -18.81
C GLU A 293 15.11 -17.40 -19.94
N TYR A 294 15.38 -16.13 -19.62
CA TYR A 294 15.61 -15.08 -20.62
C TYR A 294 16.74 -15.46 -21.60
N LEU A 295 17.85 -15.98 -21.09
CA LEU A 295 18.98 -16.41 -21.92
C LEU A 295 18.68 -17.68 -22.74
N LYS A 296 17.82 -18.57 -22.26
CA LYS A 296 17.37 -19.75 -23.03
C LYS A 296 16.49 -19.34 -24.21
N TYR A 297 15.50 -18.47 -23.99
CA TYR A 297 14.61 -18.00 -25.06
C TYR A 297 15.35 -17.23 -26.15
N ARG A 298 16.42 -16.48 -25.79
CA ARG A 298 17.22 -15.70 -26.75
C ARG A 298 18.26 -16.51 -27.54
N LYS A 299 18.46 -17.80 -27.24
CA LYS A 299 19.34 -18.70 -28.01
C LYS A 299 18.60 -19.47 -29.11
N VAL A 300 17.27 -19.31 -29.18
CA VAL A 300 16.38 -19.98 -30.15
C VAL A 300 15.99 -19.04 -31.31
N GLU A 301 16.43 -17.78 -31.24
CA GLU A 301 16.46 -16.81 -32.35
C GLU A 301 17.87 -16.73 -32.93
#